data_AF-A0A099ZVN9-F1
#
_entry.id   AF-A0A099ZVN9-F1
#
_cell.length_a   1.000
_cell.length_b   1.000
_cell.length_c   1.000
_cell.angle_alpha   90.00
_cell.angle_beta   90.00
_cell.angle_gamma   90.00
#
_symmetry.space_group_name_H-M   'P 1'
#
loop_
_entity.id
_entity.type
_entity.pdbx_description
1 polymer ?
#
loop_
_entity_poly.entity_id
_entity_poly.type
_entity_poly.pdbx_seq_one_letter_code
_entity_poly.pdbx_strand_id
1 'polypeptide(L)'
;KLLPLFLTFFFFAVVFTFMAVTPTTVAILRCVPDKQRSFALGVQSVFLRLLGTIPGPILFGVAIDNSCSLWDINECKTKGACWVYDNERMAYLLMGISAICKIITIIFVIVAVCLYKPP
;
A
#
# COMPACT_ATOMS: atom_id res chain seq x y z
N LYS A 1 -0.96 10.77 22.80
CA LYS A 1 -1.75 11.87 22.17
C LYS A 1 -1.61 11.90 20.64
N LEU A 2 -0.55 11.32 20.06
CA LEU A 2 -0.33 11.29 18.62
C LEU A 2 -1.16 10.21 17.89
N LEU A 3 -1.42 9.08 18.56
CA LEU A 3 -2.22 7.96 18.04
C LEU A 3 -3.59 8.34 17.40
N PRO A 4 -4.46 9.17 18.02
CA PRO A 4 -5.74 9.55 17.39
C PRO A 4 -5.57 10.40 16.12
N LEU A 5 -4.52 11.24 16.06
CA LEU A 5 -4.18 12.01 14.85
C LEU A 5 -3.71 11.08 13.74
N PHE A 6 -2.86 10.10 14.06
CA PHE A 6 -2.42 9.07 13.12
C PHE A 6 -3.60 8.27 12.57
N LEU A 7 -4.50 7.78 13.44
CA LEU A 7 -5.68 7.03 13.02
C LEU A 7 -6.59 7.85 12.11
N THR A 8 -6.79 9.13 12.42
CA THR A 8 -7.58 10.05 11.59
C THR A 8 -6.93 10.23 10.21
N PHE A 9 -5.63 10.53 10.17
CA PHE A 9 -4.89 10.68 8.92
C PHE A 9 -4.91 9.40 8.08
N PHE A 10 -4.66 8.26 8.71
CA PHE A 10 -4.68 6.95 8.06
C PHE A 10 -6.07 6.63 7.50
N PHE A 11 -7.14 6.94 8.23
CA PHE A 11 -8.51 6.78 7.76
C PHE A 11 -8.75 7.57 6.46
N PHE A 12 -8.43 8.86 6.45
CA PHE A 12 -8.57 9.67 5.24
C PHE A 12 -7.70 9.16 4.08
N ALA A 13 -6.45 8.77 4.36
CA ALA A 13 -5.55 8.21 3.35
C ALA A 13 -6.15 6.95 2.71
N VAL A 14 -6.76 6.08 3.49
CA VAL A 14 -7.44 4.87 3.01
C VAL A 14 -8.67 5.25 2.17
N VAL A 15 -9.51 6.17 2.63
CA VAL A 15 -10.69 6.65 1.89
C VAL A 15 -10.29 7.19 0.51
N PHE A 16 -9.30 8.09 0.45
CA PHE A 16 -8.82 8.63 -0.82
C PHE A 16 -8.20 7.55 -1.73
N THR A 17 -7.57 6.52 -1.14
CA THR A 17 -7.02 5.40 -1.90
C THR A 17 -8.11 4.62 -2.63
N PHE A 18 -9.19 4.27 -1.93
CA PHE A 18 -10.30 3.54 -2.53
C PHE A 18 -11.07 4.40 -3.54
N MET A 19 -11.25 5.69 -3.24
CA MET A 19 -11.91 6.63 -4.15
C MET A 19 -11.14 6.78 -5.48
N ALA A 20 -9.81 6.67 -5.46
CA ALA A 20 -8.98 6.77 -6.67
C ALA A 20 -9.04 5.53 -7.59
N VAL A 21 -9.58 4.40 -7.12
CA VAL A 21 -9.61 3.16 -7.92
C VAL A 21 -10.49 3.32 -9.17
N THR A 22 -11.71 3.81 -9.00
CA THR A 22 -12.66 4.00 -10.10
C THR A 22 -12.18 4.96 -11.20
N PRO A 23 -11.67 6.17 -10.91
CA PRO A 23 -11.14 7.03 -11.98
C PRO A 23 -9.92 6.41 -12.67
N THR A 24 -9.07 5.67 -11.94
CA THR A 24 -7.91 4.98 -12.54
C THR A 24 -8.34 3.90 -13.53
N THR A 25 -9.34 3.08 -13.20
CA THR A 25 -9.84 2.05 -14.12
C THR A 25 -10.53 2.66 -15.33
N VAL A 26 -11.32 3.73 -15.16
CA VAL A 26 -11.93 4.45 -16.27
C VAL A 26 -10.87 5.07 -17.20
N ALA A 27 -9.81 5.65 -16.64
CA ALA A 27 -8.70 6.20 -17.43
C ALA A 27 -8.06 5.12 -18.34
N ILE A 28 -7.77 3.94 -17.79
CA ILE A 28 -7.23 2.82 -18.58
C ILE A 28 -8.16 2.44 -19.73
N LEU A 29 -9.47 2.34 -19.47
CA LEU A 29 -10.46 1.98 -20.49
C LEU A 29 -10.62 3.02 -21.60
N ARG A 30 -10.31 4.30 -21.32
CA ARG A 30 -10.31 5.39 -22.31
C ARG A 30 -9.03 5.42 -23.14
N CYS A 31 -7.93 4.87 -22.64
CA CYS A 31 -6.65 4.82 -23.35
C CYS A 31 -6.51 3.61 -24.29
N VAL A 32 -7.44 2.65 -24.27
CA VAL A 32 -7.36 1.42 -25.07
C VAL A 32 -8.60 1.22 -25.97
N PRO A 33 -8.46 0.62 -27.16
CA PRO A 33 -9.60 0.28 -28.01
C PRO A 33 -10.57 -0.69 -27.33
N ASP A 34 -11.86 -0.60 -27.65
CA ASP A 34 -12.93 -1.44 -27.05
C ASP A 34 -12.60 -2.95 -27.05
N LYS A 35 -12.05 -3.44 -28.17
CA LYS A 35 -11.68 -4.86 -28.35
C LYS A 35 -10.58 -5.34 -27.38
N GLN A 36 -9.78 -4.45 -26.81
CA GLN A 36 -8.65 -4.79 -25.94
C GLN A 36 -8.88 -4.47 -24.45
N ARG A 37 -10.05 -3.92 -24.09
CA ARG A 37 -10.36 -3.51 -22.70
C ARG A 37 -10.21 -4.64 -21.68
N SER A 38 -10.75 -5.82 -21.98
CA SER A 38 -10.65 -6.97 -21.07
C SER A 38 -9.20 -7.43 -20.88
N PHE A 39 -8.37 -7.33 -21.92
CA PHE A 39 -6.96 -7.65 -21.82
C PHE A 39 -6.22 -6.63 -20.95
N ALA A 40 -6.48 -5.34 -21.14
CA ALA A 40 -5.90 -4.27 -20.34
C ALA A 40 -6.24 -4.39 -18.84
N LEU A 41 -7.51 -4.69 -18.52
CA LEU A 41 -7.92 -4.93 -17.12
C LEU A 41 -7.27 -6.19 -16.53
N GLY A 42 -7.09 -7.24 -17.34
CA GLY A 42 -6.35 -8.45 -16.94
C GLY A 42 -4.90 -8.12 -16.57
N VAL A 43 -4.21 -7.37 -17.43
CA VAL A 43 -2.83 -6.91 -17.19
C VAL A 43 -2.76 -6.04 -15.93
N GLN A 44 -3.67 -5.08 -15.76
CA GLN A 44 -3.76 -4.25 -14.56
C GLN A 44 -3.88 -5.12 -13.29
N SER A 45 -4.76 -6.13 -13.31
CA SER A 45 -4.97 -7.04 -12.18
C SER A 45 -3.73 -7.86 -11.84
N VAL A 46 -2.99 -8.33 -12.85
CA VAL A 46 -1.72 -9.04 -12.65
C VAL A 46 -0.70 -8.15 -11.95
N PHE A 47 -0.51 -6.91 -12.41
CA PHE A 47 0.41 -5.97 -11.76
C PHE A 47 -0.02 -5.62 -10.33
N LEU A 48 -1.32 -5.37 -10.11
CA LEU A 48 -1.85 -5.09 -8.78
C LEU A 48 -1.58 -6.25 -7.81
N ARG A 49 -1.69 -7.49 -8.28
CA ARG A 49 -1.44 -8.67 -7.43
C ARG A 49 0.04 -8.86 -7.15
N LEU A 50 0.88 -8.80 -8.18
CA LEU A 50 2.31 -9.03 -8.07
C LEU A 50 3.02 -7.95 -7.26
N LEU A 51 2.65 -6.68 -7.44
CA LEU A 51 3.34 -5.54 -6.83
C LEU A 51 2.59 -4.93 -5.64
N GLY A 52 1.31 -5.28 -5.46
CA GLY A 52 0.49 -4.80 -4.36
C GLY A 52 0.16 -5.90 -3.35
N THR A 53 -0.67 -6.87 -3.74
CA THR A 53 -1.25 -7.81 -2.78
C THR A 53 -0.26 -8.82 -2.20
N ILE A 54 0.79 -9.19 -2.93
CA ILE A 54 1.85 -10.09 -2.44
C ILE A 54 2.85 -9.34 -1.53
N PRO A 55 3.50 -8.25 -1.98
CA PRO A 55 4.49 -7.56 -1.14
C PRO A 55 3.85 -6.76 -0.01
N GLY A 56 2.58 -6.36 -0.12
CA GLY A 56 1.86 -5.63 0.91
C GLY A 56 1.92 -6.34 2.27
N PRO A 57 1.28 -7.52 2.44
CA PRO A 57 1.31 -8.25 3.70
C PRO A 57 2.72 -8.54 4.23
N ILE A 58 3.70 -8.76 3.33
CA ILE A 58 5.10 -8.97 3.71
C ILE A 58 5.69 -7.71 4.35
N LEU A 59 5.54 -6.55 3.72
CA LEU A 59 6.01 -5.26 4.23
C LEU A 59 5.32 -4.89 5.55
N PHE A 60 4.00 -5.07 5.61
CA PHE A 60 3.21 -4.81 6.83
C PHE A 60 3.60 -5.78 7.96
N GLY A 61 3.87 -7.05 7.66
CA GLY A 61 4.36 -8.04 8.63
C GLY A 61 5.72 -7.65 9.20
N VAL A 62 6.67 -7.29 8.34
CA VAL A 62 8.00 -6.81 8.76
C VAL A 62 7.87 -5.53 9.61
N ALA A 63 6.98 -4.61 9.27
CA ALA A 63 6.74 -3.41 10.08
C ALA A 63 6.24 -3.74 11.49
N ILE A 64 5.31 -4.70 11.61
CA ILE A 64 4.79 -5.18 12.89
C ILE A 64 5.91 -5.83 13.71
N ASP A 65 6.70 -6.71 13.11
CA ASP A 65 7.81 -7.38 13.79
C ASP A 65 8.87 -6.37 14.29
N ASN A 66 9.16 -5.32 13.52
CA ASN A 66 10.09 -4.26 13.91
C ASN A 66 9.55 -3.34 15.02
N SER A 67 8.24 -3.35 15.27
CA SER A 67 7.62 -2.60 16.36
C SER A 67 7.58 -3.37 17.68
N CYS A 68 8.04 -4.62 17.70
CA CYS A 68 8.06 -5.44 18.91
C CYS A 68 9.06 -4.89 19.94
N SER A 69 8.57 -4.57 21.15
CA SER A 69 9.42 -4.16 22.29
C SER A 69 9.89 -5.35 23.10
N LEU A 70 9.04 -6.37 23.27
CA LEU A 70 9.33 -7.55 24.07
C LEU A 70 8.95 -8.83 23.31
N TRP A 71 9.97 -9.58 22.91
CA TRP A 71 9.80 -10.88 22.27
C TRP A 71 9.58 -11.99 23.29
N ASP A 72 8.68 -12.92 22.98
CA ASP A 72 8.60 -14.20 23.69
C ASP A 72 9.84 -15.04 23.35
N ILE A 73 10.58 -15.49 24.36
CA ILE A 73 11.77 -16.33 24.17
C ILE A 73 11.54 -17.60 24.98
N ASN A 74 11.38 -18.72 24.28
CA ASN A 74 11.18 -20.01 24.92
C ASN A 74 12.45 -20.48 25.66
N GLU A 75 12.32 -21.51 26.49
CA GLU A 75 13.45 -22.15 27.18
C GLU A 75 14.56 -22.60 26.22
N CYS A 76 14.19 -22.98 24.98
CA CYS A 76 15.13 -23.30 23.90
C CYS A 76 15.75 -22.07 23.19
N LYS A 77 15.58 -20.86 23.73
CA LYS A 77 16.03 -19.57 23.17
C LYS A 77 15.49 -19.25 21.76
N THR A 78 14.38 -19.86 21.37
CA THR A 78 13.70 -19.59 20.10
C THR A 78 12.73 -18.41 20.25
N LYS A 79 12.74 -17.51 19.26
CA LYS A 79 11.82 -16.35 19.22
C LYS A 79 10.40 -16.84 18.89
N GLY A 80 9.46 -16.58 19.78
CA GLY A 80 8.03 -16.81 19.61
C GLY A 80 7.29 -15.56 19.14
N ALA A 81 6.04 -15.41 19.57
CA ALA A 81 5.24 -14.21 19.30
C ALA A 81 5.76 -12.98 20.09
N CYS A 82 5.36 -11.77 19.72
CA CYS A 82 5.67 -10.59 20.51
C CYS A 82 4.61 -10.40 21.62
N TRP A 83 5.04 -10.09 22.85
CA TRP A 83 4.14 -9.82 23.98
C TRP A 83 3.67 -8.37 24.00
N VAL A 84 4.58 -7.43 23.70
CA VAL A 84 4.32 -5.99 23.79
C VAL A 84 4.82 -5.28 22.55
N TYR A 85 3.90 -4.63 21.84
CA TYR A 85 4.17 -3.81 20.67
C TYR A 85 4.21 -2.32 21.04
N ASP A 86 5.17 -1.60 20.48
CA ASP A 86 5.23 -0.15 20.57
C ASP A 86 4.31 0.48 19.50
N ASN A 87 3.19 1.05 19.97
CA ASN A 87 2.17 1.66 19.12
C ASN A 87 2.67 2.87 18.33
N GLU A 88 3.57 3.69 18.90
CA GLU A 88 4.09 4.88 18.22
C GLU A 88 5.05 4.45 17.11
N ARG A 89 5.96 3.52 17.41
CA ARG A 89 6.88 2.96 16.40
C ARG A 89 6.13 2.24 15.28
N MET A 90 5.10 1.46 15.62
CA MET A 90 4.24 0.81 14.63
C MET A 90 3.56 1.85 13.73
N ALA A 91 2.96 2.90 14.31
CA ALA A 91 2.29 3.96 13.55
C ALA A 91 3.25 4.64 12.55
N TYR A 92 4.47 4.99 12.98
CA TYR A 92 5.48 5.60 12.09
C TYR A 92 5.90 4.68 10.94
N LEU A 93 6.13 3.40 11.21
CA LEU A 93 6.52 2.44 10.18
C LEU A 93 5.40 2.24 9.15
N LEU A 94 4.17 2.07 9.61
CA LEU A 94 3.00 1.92 8.74
C LEU A 94 2.74 3.17 7.89
N MET A 95 2.86 4.36 8.49
CA MET A 95 2.72 5.63 7.79
C MET A 95 3.83 5.83 6.77
N GLY A 96 5.08 5.51 7.13
CA GLY A 96 6.24 5.61 6.24
C GLY A 96 6.09 4.74 5.00
N ILE A 97 5.71 3.47 5.17
CA ILE A 97 5.45 2.55 4.05
C ILE A 97 4.33 3.09 3.16
N SER A 98 3.20 3.49 3.75
CA SER A 98 2.07 4.05 3.01
C SER A 98 2.46 5.32 2.22
N ALA A 99 3.18 6.25 2.86
CA ALA A 99 3.62 7.49 2.25
C ALA A 99 4.58 7.24 1.07
N ILE A 100 5.56 6.34 1.23
CA ILE A 100 6.48 5.99 0.14
C ILE A 100 5.72 5.38 -1.04
N CYS A 101 4.82 4.43 -0.80
CA CYS A 101 3.98 3.85 -1.86
C CYS A 101 3.12 4.92 -2.56
N LYS A 102 2.58 5.89 -1.82
CA LYS A 102 1.82 7.00 -2.38
C LYS A 102 2.67 7.94 -3.22
N ILE A 103 3.87 8.31 -2.77
CA ILE A 103 4.80 9.15 -3.53
C ILE A 103 5.15 8.46 -4.86
N ILE A 104 5.48 7.17 -4.81
CA ILE A 104 5.77 6.37 -6.02
C ILE A 104 4.56 6.39 -6.96
N THR A 105 3.34 6.20 -6.44
CA THR A 105 2.10 6.24 -7.23
C THR A 105 1.92 7.59 -7.91
N ILE A 106 2.13 8.70 -7.18
CA ILE A 106 2.02 10.06 -7.72
C ILE A 106 3.02 10.27 -8.85
N ILE A 107 4.27 9.84 -8.68
CA ILE A 107 5.30 9.93 -9.71
C ILE A 107 4.86 9.18 -10.97
N PHE A 108 4.38 7.94 -10.84
CA PHE A 108 3.90 7.16 -12.00
C PHE A 108 2.71 7.82 -12.69
N VAL A 109 1.76 8.40 -11.93
CA VAL A 109 0.62 9.11 -12.49
C VAL A 109 1.07 10.37 -13.23
N ILE A 110 2.00 11.15 -12.67
CA ILE A 110 2.56 12.33 -13.34
C ILE A 110 3.24 11.93 -14.65
N VAL A 111 4.08 10.89 -14.63
CA VAL A 111 4.73 10.37 -15.84
C VAL A 111 3.70 9.92 -16.87
N ALA A 112 2.66 9.20 -16.44
CA ALA A 112 1.59 8.74 -17.33
C ALA A 112 0.84 9.92 -17.98
N VAL A 113 0.56 10.98 -17.22
CA VAL A 113 -0.08 12.20 -17.74
C VAL A 113 0.84 12.93 -18.73
N CYS A 114 2.14 13.04 -18.43
CA CYS A 114 3.12 13.66 -19.33
C CYS A 114 3.32 12.89 -20.64
N LEU A 115 3.23 11.57 -20.60
CA LEU A 115 3.37 10.71 -21.78
C LEU A 115 2.06 10.50 -22.55
N TYR A 116 0.92 10.81 -21.93
CA TYR A 116 -0.39 10.65 -22.56
C TYR A 116 -0.52 11.61 -23.74
N LYS A 117 -0.55 11.05 -24.94
CA LYS A 117 -0.86 11.78 -26.16
C LYS A 117 -2.34 11.54 -26.48
N PRO A 118 -3.18 12.59 -26.49
CA PRO A 118 -4.58 12.44 -26.84
C PRO A 118 -4.69 11.94 -28.30
N PRO A 119 -5.69 11.08 -28.60
CA PRO A 119 -5.98 10.65 -29.96
C PRO A 119 -6.44 11.81 -30.86
#